data_AF-D7WC96-F1
#
_entry.id   AF-D7WC96-F1
#
_cell.length_a   1.000
_cell.length_b   1.000
_cell.length_c   1.000
_cell.angle_alpha   90.00
_cell.angle_beta   90.00
_cell.angle_gamma   90.00
#
_symmetry.space_group_name_H-M   'P 1'
#
loop_
_entity.id
_entity.type
_entity.pdbx_description
1 polymer ?
#
loop_
_entity_poly.entity_id
_entity_poly.type
_entity_poly.pdbx_seq_one_letter_code
_entity_poly.pdbx_strand_id
1 'polypeptide(L)'
;MKLWRRESADSADERGLLRWVKNRDKRDKEASPLDQGLDLINERLGYTEANQHRRAARTRVVPTGDIARSIFYAPDMDGQAEPGEVVWFNVPTTPPKERSMLVVGRDRHDVLGLLISADENHADEKDWMPIGSGEWKPSGEPCWVRMDKTLSIPETDLRRRGALFPARRFERVAEHLRKRFDWA
;
A
#
# COMPACT_ATOMS: atom_id res chain seq x y z
N MET A 1 55.00 -51.40 43.56
CA MET A 1 54.68 -51.69 42.15
C MET A 1 53.96 -50.48 41.54
N LYS A 2 54.60 -49.83 40.56
CA LYS A 2 54.15 -48.86 39.51
C LYS A 2 52.91 -47.96 39.81
N LEU A 3 53.07 -46.64 40.01
CA LEU A 3 53.11 -45.56 38.98
C LEU A 3 51.96 -45.63 37.97
N TRP A 4 51.11 -44.58 37.89
CA TRP A 4 51.08 -43.64 36.76
C TRP A 4 50.15 -42.45 37.03
N ARG A 5 50.67 -41.27 36.65
CA ARG A 5 50.12 -39.91 36.65
C ARG A 5 49.23 -39.73 35.41
N ARG A 6 48.14 -38.94 35.51
CA ARG A 6 47.42 -38.35 34.37
C ARG A 6 46.74 -37.07 34.87
N GLU A 7 47.42 -35.93 34.77
CA GLU A 7 47.39 -34.97 33.66
C GLU A 7 46.01 -34.38 33.35
N SER A 8 46.01 -33.05 33.37
CA SER A 8 44.93 -32.09 33.24
C SER A 8 44.07 -32.32 32.00
N ALA A 9 42.76 -32.26 32.18
CA ALA A 9 41.83 -32.14 31.06
C ALA A 9 41.86 -30.71 30.54
N ASP A 10 42.34 -30.62 29.31
CA ASP A 10 42.41 -29.53 28.35
C ASP A 10 41.40 -28.38 28.50
N SER A 11 41.97 -27.18 28.54
CA SER A 11 41.34 -25.87 28.32
C SER A 11 41.20 -25.50 26.83
N ALA A 12 40.88 -26.47 25.97
CA ALA A 12 40.53 -26.26 24.58
C ALA A 12 39.11 -26.81 24.38
N ASP A 13 38.06 -26.02 24.17
CA ASP A 13 37.73 -25.51 22.84
C ASP A 13 36.47 -24.59 22.87
N GLU A 14 36.35 -23.70 23.86
CA GLU A 14 35.24 -22.72 23.84
C GLU A 14 35.41 -21.68 22.72
N ARG A 15 36.66 -21.41 22.32
CA ARG A 15 36.99 -20.50 21.21
C ARG A 15 36.66 -21.08 19.82
N GLY A 16 36.71 -22.41 19.62
CA GLY A 16 36.34 -23.04 18.35
C GLY A 16 34.83 -23.15 18.16
N LEU A 17 34.07 -23.42 19.24
CA LEU A 17 32.60 -23.42 19.22
C LEU A 17 32.03 -22.03 18.91
N LEU A 18 32.57 -20.97 19.54
CA LEU A 18 32.20 -19.59 19.23
C LEU A 18 32.55 -19.19 17.79
N ARG A 19 33.64 -19.74 17.23
CA ARG A 19 34.03 -19.51 15.82
C ARG A 19 33.15 -20.30 14.84
N TRP A 20 32.68 -21.49 15.22
CA TRP A 20 31.78 -22.32 14.42
C TRP A 20 30.37 -21.72 14.33
N VAL A 21 29.81 -21.23 15.45
CA VAL A 21 28.52 -20.53 15.46
C VAL A 21 28.60 -19.22 14.67
N LYS A 22 29.67 -18.43 14.86
CA LYS A 22 29.89 -17.20 14.08
C LYS A 22 30.11 -17.44 12.58
N ASN A 23 30.63 -18.61 12.18
CA ASN A 23 30.78 -19.00 10.77
C ASN A 23 29.54 -19.67 10.16
N ARG A 24 28.54 -20.02 10.98
CA ARG A 24 27.26 -20.55 10.51
C ARG A 24 26.32 -19.40 10.15
N ASP A 25 26.24 -18.38 11.00
CA ASP A 25 25.54 -17.12 10.71
C ASP A 25 26.11 -16.33 9.51
N LYS A 26 27.36 -16.60 9.12
CA LYS A 26 28.01 -15.96 7.97
C LYS A 26 27.76 -16.68 6.64
N ARG A 27 27.31 -17.94 6.66
CA ARG A 27 27.05 -18.76 5.46
C ARG A 27 25.63 -18.63 4.92
N ASP A 28 24.72 -18.04 5.69
CA ASP A 28 23.34 -17.76 5.26
C ASP A 28 23.16 -16.32 4.74
N LYS A 29 24.26 -15.63 4.40
CA LYS A 29 24.28 -14.24 3.89
C LYS A 29 24.97 -14.06 2.54
N GLU A 30 25.35 -15.13 1.85
CA GLU A 30 25.64 -15.04 0.42
C GLU A 30 24.33 -15.32 -0.32
N ALA A 31 23.80 -14.29 -0.97
CA ALA A 31 22.62 -14.39 -1.83
C ALA A 31 22.80 -15.59 -2.78
N SER A 32 21.82 -16.48 -2.81
CA SER A 32 21.85 -17.70 -3.63
C SER A 32 22.14 -17.32 -5.09
N PRO A 33 22.81 -18.18 -5.88
CA PRO A 33 22.93 -17.97 -7.32
C PRO A 33 21.58 -17.72 -8.02
N LEU A 34 20.49 -18.25 -7.43
CA LEU A 34 19.12 -17.95 -7.83
C LEU A 34 18.75 -16.49 -7.54
N ASP A 35 19.02 -15.98 -6.35
CA ASP A 35 18.72 -14.60 -5.94
C ASP A 35 19.49 -13.61 -6.81
N GLN A 36 20.77 -13.87 -7.08
CA GLN A 36 21.60 -13.07 -7.98
C GLN A 36 21.05 -13.09 -9.42
N GLY A 37 20.57 -14.25 -9.89
CA GLY A 37 19.94 -14.37 -11.19
C GLY A 37 18.62 -13.59 -11.28
N LEU A 38 17.81 -13.63 -10.22
CA LEU A 38 16.55 -12.88 -10.12
C LEU A 38 16.80 -11.36 -10.06
N ASP A 39 17.84 -10.92 -9.35
CA ASP A 39 18.24 -9.50 -9.29
C ASP A 39 18.65 -8.98 -10.67
N LEU A 40 19.45 -9.74 -11.43
CA LEU A 40 19.84 -9.38 -12.80
C LEU A 40 18.64 -9.29 -13.75
N ILE A 41 17.65 -10.18 -13.59
CA ILE A 41 16.40 -10.13 -14.36
C ILE A 41 15.60 -8.89 -13.99
N ASN A 42 15.47 -8.58 -12.69
CA ASN A 42 14.78 -7.39 -12.20
C ASN A 42 15.44 -6.10 -12.70
N GLU A 43 16.77 -6.00 -12.67
CA GLU A 43 17.52 -4.87 -13.22
C GLU A 43 17.28 -4.70 -14.72
N ARG A 44 17.37 -5.78 -15.49
CA ARG A 44 17.23 -5.74 -16.96
C ARG A 44 15.82 -5.37 -17.40
N LEU A 45 14.82 -5.77 -16.63
CA LEU A 45 13.42 -5.44 -16.88
C LEU A 45 13.01 -4.08 -16.25
N GLY A 46 13.92 -3.42 -15.52
CA GLY A 46 13.62 -2.17 -14.80
C GLY A 46 12.71 -2.34 -13.58
N TYR A 47 12.47 -3.59 -13.15
CA TYR A 47 11.71 -3.97 -11.94
C TYR A 47 12.55 -3.87 -10.67
N THR A 48 13.25 -2.75 -10.45
CA THR A 48 13.70 -2.46 -9.09
C THR A 48 12.49 -1.95 -8.30
N GLU A 49 12.18 -2.59 -7.17
CA GLU A 49 11.03 -2.19 -6.33
C GLU A 49 11.04 -0.66 -6.09
N ALA A 50 12.21 -0.08 -5.82
CA ALA A 50 12.37 1.35 -5.62
C ALA A 50 11.86 2.24 -6.79
N ASN A 51 11.92 1.75 -8.03
CA ASN A 51 11.57 2.53 -9.22
C ASN A 51 10.07 2.52 -9.51
N GLN A 52 9.39 1.38 -9.32
CA GLN A 52 7.93 1.32 -9.38
C GLN A 52 7.28 2.16 -8.26
N HIS A 53 7.80 2.05 -7.04
CA HIS A 53 7.22 2.71 -5.86
C HIS A 53 7.36 4.23 -5.85
N ARG A 54 8.19 4.83 -6.71
CA ARG A 54 8.42 6.28 -6.76
C ARG A 54 7.79 6.98 -7.96
N ARG A 55 7.28 6.25 -8.95
CA ARG A 55 6.64 6.87 -10.11
C ARG A 55 5.28 7.45 -9.71
N ALA A 56 4.98 8.64 -10.23
CA ALA A 56 3.65 9.23 -10.13
C ALA A 56 2.63 8.44 -10.95
N ALA A 57 1.44 8.24 -10.39
CA ALA A 57 0.36 7.52 -11.03
C ALA A 57 -0.19 8.30 -12.23
N ARG A 58 -0.51 7.58 -13.32
CA ARG A 58 -1.25 8.13 -14.46
C ARG A 58 -2.67 8.45 -14.01
N THR A 59 -2.89 9.70 -13.62
CA THR A 59 -4.15 10.13 -12.99
C THR A 59 -4.94 11.01 -13.93
N ARG A 60 -6.17 10.62 -14.25
CA ARG A 60 -7.16 11.48 -14.87
C ARG A 60 -8.10 12.00 -13.79
N VAL A 61 -8.40 13.30 -13.82
CA VAL A 61 -9.37 13.91 -12.91
C VAL A 61 -10.59 14.29 -13.73
N VAL A 62 -11.75 13.75 -13.37
CA VAL A 62 -13.01 13.92 -14.12
C VAL A 62 -14.06 14.49 -13.17
N PRO A 63 -14.92 15.43 -13.61
CA PRO A 63 -16.09 15.81 -12.83
C PRO A 63 -16.92 14.57 -12.46
N THR A 64 -17.32 14.45 -11.20
CA THR A 64 -17.94 13.21 -10.70
C THR A 64 -19.24 12.85 -11.42
N GLY A 65 -20.00 13.83 -11.91
CA GLY A 65 -21.22 13.58 -12.68
C GLY A 65 -20.97 13.03 -14.10
N ASP A 66 -19.84 13.39 -14.72
CA ASP A 66 -19.53 13.00 -16.11
C ASP A 66 -19.12 11.52 -16.22
N ILE A 67 -18.80 10.87 -15.09
CA ILE A 67 -18.37 9.47 -15.02
C ILE A 67 -19.25 8.64 -14.07
N ALA A 68 -20.50 9.04 -13.89
CA ALA A 68 -21.45 8.33 -13.04
C ALA A 68 -21.56 6.84 -13.42
N ARG A 69 -21.61 5.97 -12.40
CA ARG A 69 -21.72 4.52 -12.52
C ARG A 69 -22.67 3.99 -11.44
N SER A 70 -22.94 2.69 -11.49
CA SER A 70 -23.57 2.02 -10.37
C SER A 70 -22.63 2.00 -9.16
N ILE A 71 -23.17 2.27 -7.97
CA ILE A 71 -22.43 2.27 -6.71
C ILE A 71 -23.09 1.36 -5.68
N PHE A 72 -22.31 0.41 -5.20
CA PHE A 72 -22.68 -0.55 -4.17
C PHE A 72 -21.44 -0.87 -3.34
N TYR A 73 -21.63 -1.32 -2.10
CA TYR A 73 -20.53 -1.74 -1.24
C TYR A 73 -20.27 -3.23 -1.43
N ALA A 74 -19.11 -3.60 -1.97
CA ALA A 74 -18.73 -4.99 -2.17
C ALA A 74 -17.20 -5.16 -2.19
N PRO A 75 -16.48 -4.79 -1.11
CA PRO A 75 -15.05 -5.01 -1.05
C PRO A 75 -14.75 -6.50 -1.03
N ASP A 76 -14.02 -6.98 -2.04
CA ASP A 76 -13.50 -8.34 -2.12
C ASP A 76 -11.98 -8.28 -2.34
N MET A 77 -11.22 -8.82 -1.39
CA MET A 77 -9.77 -8.76 -1.44
C MET A 77 -9.15 -9.81 -2.38
N ASP A 78 -9.93 -10.76 -2.89
CA ASP A 78 -9.42 -11.84 -3.73
C ASP A 78 -9.39 -11.45 -5.23
N GLY A 79 -9.85 -10.25 -5.56
CA GLY A 79 -10.04 -9.77 -6.92
C GLY A 79 -9.30 -8.47 -7.24
N GLN A 80 -9.95 -7.63 -8.04
CA GLN A 80 -9.47 -6.30 -8.39
C GLN A 80 -9.81 -5.31 -7.27
N ALA A 81 -9.32 -4.06 -7.31
CA ALA A 81 -9.77 -3.05 -6.35
C ALA A 81 -11.28 -2.77 -6.53
N GLU A 82 -12.08 -3.04 -5.50
CA GLU A 82 -13.54 -2.97 -5.52
C GLU A 82 -14.10 -1.80 -4.70
N PRO A 83 -15.35 -1.35 -5.00
CA PRO A 83 -16.04 -0.33 -4.22
C PRO A 83 -16.10 -0.63 -2.72
N GLY A 84 -15.62 0.33 -1.92
CA GLY A 84 -15.49 0.20 -0.47
C GLY A 84 -14.06 -0.08 0.00
N GLU A 85 -13.11 -0.34 -0.90
CA GLU A 85 -11.68 -0.40 -0.57
C GLU A 85 -11.04 0.99 -0.53
N VAL A 86 -9.93 1.09 0.21
CA VAL A 86 -9.01 2.24 0.16
C VAL A 86 -7.71 1.82 -0.51
N VAL A 87 -7.28 2.62 -1.48
CA VAL A 87 -6.05 2.39 -2.26
C VAL A 87 -5.14 3.62 -2.22
N TRP A 88 -3.85 3.40 -2.44
CA TRP A 88 -2.82 4.42 -2.39
C TRP A 88 -2.12 4.60 -3.71
N PHE A 89 -1.69 5.82 -4.00
CA PHE A 89 -0.99 6.16 -5.22
C PHE A 89 -0.08 7.36 -5.00
N ASN A 90 0.88 7.56 -5.90
CA ASN A 90 1.77 8.71 -5.85
C ASN A 90 1.24 9.83 -6.76
N VAL A 91 1.13 11.04 -6.23
CA VAL A 91 0.83 12.23 -7.05
C VAL A 91 2.11 12.80 -7.68
N PRO A 92 2.02 13.47 -8.85
CA PRO A 92 3.17 14.04 -9.57
C PRO A 92 3.69 15.32 -8.92
N THR A 93 4.23 15.20 -7.71
CA THR A 93 4.96 16.26 -7.01
C THR A 93 6.46 15.95 -7.00
N THR A 94 7.29 16.92 -6.61
CA THR A 94 8.73 16.71 -6.44
C THR A 94 9.12 17.07 -4.99
N PRO A 95 9.43 16.09 -4.12
CA PRO A 95 9.35 14.64 -4.34
C PRO A 95 7.89 14.15 -4.50
N PRO A 96 7.66 12.97 -5.12
CA PRO A 96 6.34 12.36 -5.21
C PRO A 96 5.75 12.15 -3.82
N LYS A 97 4.48 12.51 -3.66
CA LYS A 97 3.76 12.35 -2.40
C LYS A 97 2.73 11.24 -2.53
N GLU A 98 2.63 10.38 -1.53
CA GLU A 98 1.58 9.39 -1.46
C GLU A 98 0.24 10.05 -1.07
N ARG A 99 -0.85 9.59 -1.68
CA ARG A 99 -2.24 9.94 -1.36
C ARG A 99 -3.09 8.67 -1.34
N SER A 100 -4.17 8.70 -0.56
CA SER A 100 -5.20 7.67 -0.54
C SER A 100 -6.44 8.13 -1.31
N MET A 101 -7.19 7.17 -1.84
CA MET A 101 -8.52 7.38 -2.37
C MET A 101 -9.46 6.24 -1.96
N LEU A 102 -10.75 6.58 -1.81
CA LEU A 102 -11.82 5.62 -1.62
C LEU A 102 -12.27 5.12 -2.99
N VAL A 103 -12.23 3.81 -3.22
CA VAL A 103 -12.74 3.19 -4.45
C VAL A 103 -14.26 3.24 -4.44
N VAL A 104 -14.84 3.76 -5.53
CA VAL A 104 -16.28 3.91 -5.71
C VAL A 104 -16.82 3.18 -6.95
N GLY A 105 -15.94 2.77 -7.85
CA GLY A 105 -16.32 2.07 -9.07
C GLY A 105 -15.13 1.75 -9.95
N ARG A 106 -15.41 1.26 -11.16
CA ARG A 106 -14.41 0.89 -12.15
C ARG A 106 -14.87 1.31 -13.55
N ASP A 107 -13.92 1.62 -14.42
CA ASP A 107 -14.13 1.85 -15.84
C ASP A 107 -13.06 1.09 -16.63
N ARG A 108 -13.43 -0.07 -17.19
CA ARG A 108 -12.51 -1.00 -17.86
C ARG A 108 -11.35 -1.44 -16.94
N HIS A 109 -10.15 -0.90 -17.15
CA HIS A 109 -8.93 -1.21 -16.39
C HIS A 109 -8.56 -0.12 -15.38
N ASP A 110 -9.34 0.96 -15.34
CA ASP A 110 -9.14 2.06 -14.43
C ASP A 110 -10.05 1.91 -13.22
N VAL A 111 -9.49 2.20 -12.06
CA VAL A 111 -10.21 2.30 -10.80
C VAL A 111 -10.69 3.73 -10.65
N LEU A 112 -11.97 3.87 -10.30
CA LEU A 112 -12.59 5.16 -10.00
C LEU A 112 -12.56 5.38 -8.50
N GLY A 113 -11.97 6.50 -8.06
CA GLY A 113 -11.82 6.79 -6.65
C GLY A 113 -12.01 8.26 -6.28
N LEU A 114 -12.48 8.50 -5.06
CA LEU A 114 -12.59 9.82 -4.46
C LEU A 114 -11.34 10.11 -3.62
N LEU A 115 -10.70 11.26 -3.84
CA LEU A 115 -9.49 11.64 -3.13
C LEU A 115 -9.76 11.79 -1.63
N ILE A 116 -8.90 11.22 -0.79
CA ILE A 116 -8.91 11.40 0.67
C ILE A 116 -7.84 12.43 1.05
N SER A 117 -8.21 13.36 1.92
CA SER A 117 -7.31 14.37 2.50
C SER A 117 -7.52 14.49 4.00
N ALA A 118 -6.45 14.76 4.74
CA ALA A 118 -6.47 15.03 6.18
C ALA A 118 -6.26 16.52 6.49
N ASP A 119 -6.38 17.38 5.48
CA ASP A 119 -6.28 18.83 5.64
C ASP A 119 -7.58 19.37 6.25
N GLU A 120 -7.47 19.98 7.44
CA GLU A 120 -8.60 20.50 8.21
C GLU A 120 -9.32 21.67 7.53
N ASN A 121 -8.65 22.37 6.60
CA ASN A 121 -9.25 23.46 5.84
C ASN A 121 -10.46 23.00 4.99
N HIS A 122 -10.55 21.70 4.70
CA HIS A 122 -11.67 21.12 3.95
C HIS A 122 -12.98 21.04 4.76
N ALA A 123 -12.95 21.29 6.08
CA ALA A 123 -14.16 21.27 6.91
C ALA A 123 -15.22 22.28 6.46
N ASP A 124 -14.79 23.42 5.90
CA ASP A 124 -15.65 24.52 5.45
C ASP A 124 -15.91 24.51 3.94
N GLU A 125 -15.34 23.55 3.19
CA GLU A 125 -15.49 23.46 1.74
C GLU A 125 -16.67 22.56 1.33
N LYS A 126 -17.60 23.10 0.54
CA LYS A 126 -18.86 22.42 0.13
C LYS A 126 -18.70 21.10 -0.64
N ASP A 127 -17.55 20.89 -1.28
CA ASP A 127 -17.28 19.74 -2.15
C ASP A 127 -16.41 18.69 -1.44
N TRP A 128 -16.13 18.89 -0.15
CA TRP A 128 -15.47 17.92 0.72
C TRP A 128 -16.42 17.40 1.77
N MET A 129 -16.49 16.07 1.91
CA MET A 129 -17.36 15.42 2.86
C MET A 129 -16.54 14.77 3.99
N PRO A 130 -16.87 15.03 5.27
CA PRO A 130 -16.16 14.43 6.39
C PRO A 130 -16.39 12.92 6.46
N ILE A 131 -15.30 12.16 6.59
CA ILE A 131 -15.30 10.70 6.75
C ILE A 131 -14.74 10.24 8.09
N GLY A 132 -14.17 11.15 8.87
CA GLY A 132 -13.52 10.87 10.14
C GLY A 132 -12.16 10.19 9.96
N SER A 133 -11.66 9.56 11.02
CA SER A 133 -10.40 8.82 11.01
C SER A 133 -10.59 7.34 10.66
N GLY A 134 -9.52 6.70 10.19
CA GLY A 134 -9.48 5.29 9.80
C GLY A 134 -8.17 4.90 9.13
N GLU A 135 -8.08 3.65 8.66
CA GLU A 135 -6.85 3.06 8.10
C GLU A 135 -6.28 3.79 6.87
N TRP A 136 -7.12 4.56 6.17
CA TRP A 136 -6.70 5.45 5.07
C TRP A 136 -5.66 6.51 5.49
N LYS A 137 -5.54 6.76 6.80
CA LYS A 137 -4.60 7.70 7.38
C LYS A 137 -4.06 7.16 8.72
N PRO A 138 -2.89 6.51 8.74
CA PRO A 138 -2.35 5.84 9.93
C PRO A 138 -2.11 6.74 11.14
N SER A 139 -1.91 8.05 10.95
CA SER A 139 -1.78 9.02 12.04
C SER A 139 -3.07 9.25 12.83
N GLY A 140 -4.21 8.77 12.34
CA GLY A 140 -5.49 8.86 13.06
C GLY A 140 -6.20 10.21 12.96
N GLU A 141 -5.68 11.14 12.14
CA GLU A 141 -6.30 12.44 11.90
C GLU A 141 -7.67 12.28 11.21
N PRO A 142 -8.66 13.13 11.55
CA PRO A 142 -9.89 13.22 10.77
C PRO A 142 -9.59 13.49 9.29
N CYS A 143 -10.37 12.88 8.40
CA CYS A 143 -10.21 13.03 6.96
C CYS A 143 -11.52 13.42 6.28
N TRP A 144 -11.38 13.91 5.06
CA TRP A 144 -12.44 14.29 4.14
C TRP A 144 -12.24 13.60 2.79
N VAL A 145 -13.34 13.31 2.10
CA VAL A 145 -13.34 12.85 0.71
C VAL A 145 -13.80 13.96 -0.21
N ARG A 146 -13.15 14.09 -1.36
CA ARG A 146 -13.53 15.05 -2.40
C ARG A 146 -14.67 14.49 -3.24
N MET A 147 -15.79 15.22 -3.30
CA MET A 147 -17.04 14.74 -3.92
C MET A 147 -17.22 15.23 -5.36
N ASP A 148 -16.74 16.42 -5.72
CA ASP A 148 -16.90 17.04 -7.04
C ASP A 148 -16.02 16.42 -8.14
N LYS A 149 -14.94 15.72 -7.75
CA LYS A 149 -13.97 15.14 -8.68
C LYS A 149 -13.70 13.69 -8.38
N THR A 150 -13.80 12.87 -9.41
CA THR A 150 -13.43 11.46 -9.40
C THR A 150 -12.08 11.28 -10.10
N LEU A 151 -11.20 10.54 -9.46
CA LEU A 151 -9.93 10.11 -10.02
C LEU A 151 -10.15 8.82 -10.80
N SER A 152 -9.63 8.76 -12.03
CA SER A 152 -9.52 7.55 -12.85
C SER A 152 -8.04 7.24 -12.99
N ILE A 153 -7.64 6.09 -12.42
CA ILE A 153 -6.24 5.66 -12.35
C ILE A 153 -6.14 4.19 -12.77
N PRO A 154 -5.21 3.82 -13.68
CA PRO A 154 -4.95 2.43 -14.00
C PRO A 154 -4.63 1.63 -12.73
N GLU A 155 -5.22 0.45 -12.59
CA GLU A 155 -5.02 -0.39 -11.41
C GLU A 155 -3.53 -0.71 -11.13
N THR A 156 -2.72 -0.82 -12.18
CA THR A 156 -1.27 -1.05 -12.08
C THR A 156 -0.50 0.07 -11.37
N ASP A 157 -1.09 1.26 -11.26
CA ASP A 157 -0.47 2.42 -10.60
C ASP A 157 -0.97 2.60 -9.15
N LEU A 158 -1.80 1.66 -8.66
CA LEU A 158 -2.39 1.68 -7.33
C LEU A 158 -1.76 0.63 -6.43
N ARG A 159 -1.65 0.99 -5.15
CA ARG A 159 -1.21 0.11 -4.06
C ARG A 159 -2.40 -0.23 -3.18
N ARG A 160 -2.75 -1.51 -3.13
CA ARG A 160 -3.74 -2.05 -2.19
C ARG A 160 -3.03 -2.48 -0.92
N ARG A 161 -3.57 -2.11 0.24
CA ARG A 161 -3.04 -2.51 1.57
C ARG A 161 -4.05 -3.27 2.42
N GLY A 162 -5.13 -3.75 1.81
CA GLY A 162 -6.21 -4.44 2.52
C GLY A 162 -7.04 -3.53 3.44
N ALA A 163 -6.98 -2.21 3.23
CA ALA A 163 -7.75 -1.28 4.05
C ALA A 163 -9.17 -1.12 3.52
N LEU A 164 -10.13 -1.37 4.40
CA LEU A 164 -11.54 -1.32 4.08
C LEU A 164 -12.19 -0.06 4.66
N PHE A 165 -13.09 0.52 3.90
CA PHE A 165 -13.89 1.65 4.33
C PHE A 165 -15.15 1.15 5.06
N PRO A 166 -15.51 1.68 6.25
CA PRO A 166 -16.68 1.19 6.97
C PRO A 166 -17.97 1.30 6.16
N ALA A 167 -18.71 0.20 6.00
CA ALA A 167 -19.93 0.12 5.17
C ALA A 167 -20.95 1.23 5.45
N ARG A 168 -21.21 1.55 6.73
CA ARG A 168 -22.13 2.66 7.10
C ARG A 168 -21.65 4.03 6.64
N ARG A 169 -20.34 4.26 6.63
CA ARG A 169 -19.76 5.53 6.13
C ARG A 169 -19.78 5.53 4.60
N PHE A 170 -19.52 4.38 3.98
CA PHE A 170 -19.62 4.23 2.53
C PHE A 170 -21.01 4.57 2.03
N GLU A 171 -22.07 4.09 2.69
CA GLU A 171 -23.44 4.37 2.27
C GLU A 171 -23.74 5.88 2.27
N ARG A 172 -23.21 6.64 3.24
CA ARG A 172 -23.35 8.10 3.25
C ARG A 172 -22.68 8.77 2.04
N VAL A 173 -21.52 8.25 1.63
CA VAL A 173 -20.83 8.71 0.41
C VAL A 173 -21.66 8.35 -0.82
N ALA A 174 -22.14 7.11 -0.91
CA ALA A 174 -22.96 6.64 -2.01
C ALA A 174 -24.27 7.44 -2.14
N GLU A 175 -24.98 7.68 -1.05
CA GLU A 175 -26.16 8.54 -1.05
C GLU A 175 -25.85 9.95 -1.57
N HIS A 176 -24.72 10.53 -1.20
CA HIS A 176 -24.33 11.86 -1.68
C HIS A 176 -24.03 11.86 -3.18
N LEU A 177 -23.38 10.80 -3.68
CA LEU A 177 -23.12 10.58 -5.10
C LEU A 177 -24.43 10.45 -5.90
N ARG A 178 -25.37 9.63 -5.43
CA ARG A 178 -26.69 9.47 -6.04
C ARG A 178 -27.49 10.77 -6.07
N LYS A 179 -27.45 11.55 -4.98
CA LYS A 179 -28.24 12.78 -4.83
C LYS A 179 -27.73 13.95 -5.69
N ARG A 180 -26.43 14.03 -5.98
CA ARG A 180 -25.82 15.23 -6.60
C ARG A 180 -25.13 14.99 -7.95
N PHE A 181 -24.83 13.75 -8.29
CA PHE A 181 -23.96 13.43 -9.42
C PHE A 181 -24.50 12.29 -10.30
N ASP A 182 -25.77 11.92 -10.15
CA ASP A 182 -26.47 10.93 -11.00
C ASP A 182 -25.89 9.50 -10.96
N TRP A 183 -25.19 9.15 -9.89
CA TRP A 183 -24.77 7.76 -9.64
C TRP A 183 -25.99 6.90 -9.23
N ALA A 184 -25.92 5.57 -9.43
CA ALA A 184 -27.06 4.65 -9.19
C ALA A 184 -26.73 3.52 -8.20
#